data_AF-A0A9X0YZ14-F1
#
_entry.id   AF-A0A9X0YZ14-F1
#
_cell.length_a   1.000
_cell.length_b   1.000
_cell.length_c   1.000
_cell.angle_alpha   90.00
_cell.angle_beta   90.00
_cell.angle_gamma   90.00
#
_symmetry.space_group_name_H-M   'P 1'
#
loop_
_entity.id
_entity.type
_entity.pdbx_description
1 polymer ?
#
loop_
_entity_poly.entity_id
_entity_poly.type
_entity_poly.pdbx_seq_one_letter_code
_entity_poly.pdbx_strand_id
1 'polypeptide(L)'
;MESPYFFILIGRVLQGIGAAGTAPIVMPLIGDLFKKDEEVSSSLGIIETSNTFGKVLSPILGSLLAGFIWFLPFFAFPVFCLISALLILFLIKKPKKEEEPLTFKQFTQNTKSIFRMHGKWLFAVFIIGIILMFMLFSILFYLSNILEDEHHFAGIKKGFILAIPLASLCISSFIAGKVIKDNMARR
;
A
#
# COMPACT_ATOMS: atom_id res chain seq x y z
N MET A 1 23.27 -24.51 -9.68
CA MET A 1 23.03 -23.39 -8.74
C MET A 1 22.35 -23.96 -7.52
N GLU A 2 23.07 -24.15 -6.41
CA GLU A 2 22.67 -25.07 -5.33
C GLU A 2 21.65 -24.52 -4.31
N SER A 3 21.18 -23.27 -4.40
CA SER A 3 20.02 -22.83 -3.60
C SER A 3 19.21 -21.66 -4.21
N PRO A 4 18.40 -21.89 -5.26
CA PRO A 4 17.52 -20.86 -5.82
C PRO A 4 16.58 -20.23 -4.78
N TYR A 5 16.16 -21.02 -3.79
CA TYR A 5 15.30 -20.61 -2.68
C TYR A 5 15.89 -19.46 -1.86
N PHE A 6 17.19 -19.52 -1.53
CA PHE A 6 17.85 -18.49 -0.72
C PHE A 6 17.92 -17.14 -1.46
N PHE A 7 18.20 -17.17 -2.77
CA PHE A 7 18.19 -15.97 -3.61
C PHE A 7 16.79 -15.34 -3.71
N ILE A 8 15.74 -16.16 -3.83
CA ILE A 8 14.35 -15.68 -3.83
C ILE A 8 14.04 -15.01 -2.48
N LEU A 9 14.47 -15.60 -1.36
CA LEU A 9 14.25 -15.05 -0.03
C LEU A 9 14.95 -13.70 0.15
N ILE A 10 16.22 -13.59 -0.26
CA ILE A 10 16.95 -12.31 -0.27
C ILE A 10 16.19 -11.27 -1.10
N GLY A 11 15.73 -11.66 -2.30
CA GLY A 11 14.92 -10.79 -3.16
C GLY A 11 13.65 -10.29 -2.47
N ARG A 12 12.96 -11.14 -1.70
CA ARG A 12 11.78 -10.75 -0.91
C ARG A 12 12.11 -9.78 0.21
N VAL A 13 13.23 -9.99 0.90
CA VAL A 13 13.70 -9.05 1.93
C VAL A 13 14.00 -7.68 1.31
N LEU A 14 14.70 -7.64 0.18
CA LEU A 14 14.99 -6.40 -0.54
C LEU A 14 13.71 -5.68 -1.00
N GLN A 15 12.74 -6.42 -1.53
CA GLN A 15 11.42 -5.88 -1.88
C GLN A 15 10.70 -5.27 -0.66
N GLY A 16 10.76 -5.94 0.49
CA GLY A 16 10.17 -5.44 1.73
C GLY A 16 10.83 -4.14 2.22
N ILE A 17 12.16 -4.08 2.20
CA ILE A 17 12.92 -2.87 2.56
C ILE A 17 12.55 -1.70 1.63
N GLY A 18 12.50 -1.95 0.31
CA GLY A 18 12.09 -0.93 -0.66
C GLY A 18 10.66 -0.45 -0.46
N ALA A 19 9.72 -1.36 -0.21
CA ALA A 19 8.32 -1.03 0.02
C ALA A 19 8.10 -0.19 1.29
N ALA A 20 8.84 -0.47 2.37
CA ALA A 20 8.69 0.18 3.67
C ALA A 20 8.89 1.71 3.63
N GLY A 21 9.72 2.21 2.70
CA GLY A 21 9.97 3.65 2.57
C GLY A 21 8.88 4.42 1.82
N THR A 22 8.02 3.76 1.05
CA THR A 22 7.14 4.46 0.09
C THR A 22 6.07 5.29 0.80
N ALA A 23 5.32 4.69 1.71
CA ALA A 23 4.26 5.37 2.47
C ALA A 23 4.76 6.55 3.34
N PRO A 24 5.82 6.39 4.18
CA PRO A 24 6.29 7.48 5.03
C PRO A 24 6.99 8.61 4.26
N ILE A 25 7.41 8.41 3.00
CA ILE A 25 7.94 9.48 2.15
C ILE A 25 6.81 10.28 1.51
N VAL A 26 5.75 9.59 1.04
CA VAL A 26 4.64 10.22 0.33
C VAL A 26 3.81 11.12 1.25
N MET A 27 3.57 10.70 2.50
CA MET A 27 2.69 11.45 3.42
C MET A 27 3.21 12.86 3.75
N PRO A 28 4.48 13.04 4.17
CA PRO A 28 5.05 14.37 4.40
C PRO A 28 5.17 15.18 3.10
N LEU A 29 5.52 14.54 1.97
CA LEU A 29 5.64 15.20 0.68
C LEU A 29 4.33 15.89 0.25
N ILE A 30 3.17 15.27 0.48
CA ILE A 30 1.87 15.93 0.24
C ILE A 30 1.70 17.14 1.15
N GLY A 31 2.04 17.01 2.43
CA GLY A 31 1.99 18.12 3.39
C GLY A 31 2.90 19.29 3.00
N ASP A 32 4.03 19.01 2.36
CA ASP A 32 4.95 20.04 1.86
C ASP A 32 4.49 20.68 0.53
N LEU A 33 3.71 19.95 -0.29
CA LEU A 33 3.22 20.42 -1.58
C LEU A 33 1.96 21.29 -1.46
N PHE A 34 1.07 20.99 -0.51
CA PHE A 34 -0.21 21.68 -0.34
C PHE A 34 -0.25 22.50 0.95
N LYS A 35 -0.77 23.72 0.86
CA LYS A 35 -0.82 24.65 2.01
C LYS A 35 -2.09 24.56 2.84
N LYS A 36 -3.16 24.00 2.28
CA LYS A 36 -4.48 23.91 2.93
C LYS A 36 -4.75 22.48 3.37
N ASP A 37 -5.23 22.32 4.60
CA ASP A 37 -5.57 21.01 5.16
C ASP A 37 -6.60 20.24 4.33
N GLU A 38 -7.54 20.95 3.70
CA GLU A 38 -8.53 20.37 2.78
C GLU A 38 -7.87 19.74 1.54
N GLU A 39 -6.85 20.40 0.97
CA GLU A 39 -6.12 19.93 -0.20
C GLU A 39 -5.21 18.75 0.17
N VAL A 40 -4.57 18.79 1.34
CA VAL A 40 -3.79 17.67 1.91
C VAL A 40 -4.67 16.44 2.12
N SER A 41 -5.81 16.61 2.81
CA SER A 41 -6.75 15.53 3.10
C SER A 41 -7.35 14.93 1.82
N SER A 42 -7.76 15.76 0.86
CA SER A 42 -8.25 15.29 -0.43
C SER A 42 -7.18 14.53 -1.22
N SER A 43 -5.93 15.00 -1.19
CA SER A 43 -4.82 14.34 -1.88
C SER A 43 -4.45 13.01 -1.24
N LEU A 44 -4.41 12.93 0.09
CA LEU A 44 -4.24 11.67 0.83
C LEU A 44 -5.35 10.67 0.50
N GLY A 45 -6.60 11.13 0.40
CA GLY A 45 -7.72 10.30 -0.03
C GLY A 45 -7.55 9.71 -1.44
N ILE A 46 -7.02 10.50 -2.39
CA ILE A 46 -6.71 10.02 -3.75
C ILE A 46 -5.60 8.96 -3.71
N ILE A 47 -4.57 9.16 -2.90
CA ILE A 47 -3.47 8.19 -2.78
C ILE A 47 -3.95 6.87 -2.17
N GLU A 48 -4.75 6.92 -1.10
CA GLU A 48 -5.30 5.70 -0.49
C GLU A 48 -6.28 4.97 -1.41
N THR A 49 -7.09 5.72 -2.18
CA THR A 49 -7.95 5.14 -3.21
C THR A 49 -7.13 4.48 -4.30
N SER A 50 -6.04 5.12 -4.75
CA SER A 50 -5.13 4.57 -5.77
C SER A 50 -4.41 3.30 -5.28
N ASN A 51 -3.98 3.29 -4.01
CA ASN A 51 -3.41 2.12 -3.33
C ASN A 51 -4.42 0.97 -3.29
N THR A 52 -5.66 1.24 -2.92
CA THR A 52 -6.72 0.23 -2.86
C THR A 52 -7.10 -0.28 -4.24
N PHE A 53 -7.18 0.60 -5.24
CA PHE A 53 -7.39 0.22 -6.64
C PHE A 53 -6.27 -0.68 -7.18
N GLY A 54 -5.01 -0.37 -6.84
CA GLY A 54 -3.87 -1.25 -7.15
C GLY A 54 -4.01 -2.65 -6.54
N LYS A 55 -4.56 -2.76 -5.31
CA LYS A 55 -4.87 -4.06 -4.70
C LYS A 55 -5.91 -4.83 -5.51
N VAL A 56 -6.95 -4.18 -6.03
CA VAL A 56 -7.97 -4.83 -6.89
C VAL A 56 -7.37 -5.29 -8.21
N LEU A 57 -6.52 -4.46 -8.82
CA LEU A 57 -5.96 -4.72 -10.15
C LEU A 57 -4.83 -5.78 -10.12
N SER A 58 -4.11 -5.89 -9.00
CA SER A 58 -2.92 -6.74 -8.91
C SER A 58 -3.17 -8.25 -9.10
N PRO A 59 -4.25 -8.89 -8.57
CA PRO A 59 -4.54 -10.29 -8.85
C PRO A 59 -4.95 -10.51 -10.32
N ILE A 60 -5.64 -9.55 -10.93
CA ILE A 60 -6.07 -9.62 -12.34
C ILE A 60 -4.83 -9.59 -13.25
N LEU A 61 -4.00 -8.55 -13.12
CA LEU A 61 -2.78 -8.43 -13.92
C LEU A 61 -1.78 -9.55 -13.60
N GLY A 62 -1.62 -9.89 -12.32
CA GLY A 62 -0.73 -10.94 -11.87
C GLY A 62 -1.11 -12.31 -12.43
N SER A 63 -2.39 -12.69 -12.36
CA SER A 63 -2.89 -13.95 -12.91
C SER A 63 -2.87 -14.00 -14.44
N LEU A 64 -3.15 -12.86 -15.11
CA LEU A 64 -3.04 -12.74 -16.55
C LEU A 64 -1.59 -12.96 -17.02
N LEU A 65 -0.64 -12.23 -16.44
CA LEU A 65 0.77 -12.35 -16.79
C LEU A 65 1.34 -13.73 -16.47
N ALA A 66 1.01 -14.28 -15.29
CA ALA A 66 1.42 -15.63 -14.89
C ALA A 66 0.81 -16.72 -15.79
N GLY A 67 -0.39 -16.49 -16.32
CA GLY A 67 -1.07 -17.40 -17.25
C GLY A 67 -0.38 -17.50 -18.61
N PHE A 68 0.32 -16.44 -19.07
CA PHE A 68 1.17 -16.52 -20.26
C PHE A 68 2.48 -17.24 -19.95
N ILE A 69 3.23 -16.73 -18.96
CA ILE A 69 4.48 -17.31 -18.50
C ILE A 69 4.58 -17.07 -16.99
N TRP A 70 4.77 -18.14 -16.22
CA TRP A 70 4.72 -18.08 -14.74
C TRP A 70 5.68 -17.05 -14.12
N PHE A 71 6.83 -16.79 -14.76
CA PHE A 71 7.82 -15.82 -14.26
C PHE A 71 7.62 -14.40 -14.80
N LEU A 72 6.69 -14.16 -15.73
CA LEU A 72 6.47 -12.84 -16.33
C LEU A 72 6.10 -11.72 -15.33
N PRO A 73 5.28 -11.96 -14.28
CA PRO A 73 5.01 -10.95 -13.26
C PRO A 73 6.29 -10.39 -12.60
N PHE A 74 7.34 -11.21 -12.47
CA PHE A 74 8.61 -10.78 -11.88
C PHE A 74 9.39 -9.80 -12.76
N PHE A 75 9.19 -9.83 -14.08
CA PHE A 75 9.78 -8.86 -15.01
C PHE A 75 8.88 -7.63 -15.22
N ALA A 76 7.57 -7.83 -15.26
CA ALA A 76 6.61 -6.74 -15.43
C ALA A 76 6.61 -5.77 -14.23
N PHE A 77 6.72 -6.28 -13.00
CA PHE A 77 6.68 -5.46 -11.80
C PHE A 77 7.80 -4.39 -11.75
N PRO A 78 9.10 -4.73 -11.96
CA PRO A 78 10.16 -3.74 -12.09
C PRO A 78 9.92 -2.70 -13.18
N VAL A 79 9.33 -3.09 -14.32
CA VAL A 79 9.00 -2.15 -15.41
C VAL A 79 7.95 -1.14 -14.96
N PHE A 80 6.87 -1.58 -14.29
CA PHE A 80 5.88 -0.67 -13.71
C PHE A 80 6.49 0.25 -12.65
N CYS A 81 7.37 -0.27 -11.79
CA CYS A 81 8.10 0.53 -10.81
C CYS A 81 9.00 1.56 -11.47
N LEU A 82 9.72 1.20 -12.54
CA LEU A 82 10.60 2.11 -13.28
C LEU A 82 9.79 3.24 -13.93
N ILE A 83 8.67 2.92 -14.59
CA ILE A 83 7.78 3.92 -15.17
C ILE A 83 7.27 4.87 -14.09
N SER A 84 6.82 4.34 -12.95
CA SER A 84 6.36 5.15 -11.81
C SER A 84 7.47 6.08 -11.27
N ALA A 85 8.69 5.56 -11.12
CA ALA A 85 9.84 6.34 -10.68
C ALA A 85 10.20 7.47 -11.67
N LEU A 86 10.16 7.20 -12.98
CA LEU A 86 10.39 8.22 -14.01
C LEU A 86 9.29 9.28 -13.98
N LEU A 87 8.02 8.89 -13.83
CA LEU A 87 6.92 9.84 -13.69
C LEU A 87 7.11 10.73 -12.47
N ILE A 88 7.50 10.16 -11.32
CA ILE A 88 7.81 10.94 -10.12
C ILE A 88 8.96 11.92 -10.37
N LEU A 89 10.04 11.45 -11.00
CA LEU A 89 11.24 12.26 -11.27
C LEU A 89 10.95 13.46 -12.19
N PHE A 90 10.07 13.29 -13.18
CA PHE A 90 9.77 14.35 -14.15
C PHE A 90 8.56 15.22 -13.80
N LEU A 91 7.52 14.68 -13.14
CA LEU A 91 6.28 15.43 -12.84
C LEU A 91 6.26 16.05 -11.44
N ILE A 92 6.92 15.44 -10.44
CA ILE A 92 6.86 15.95 -9.06
C ILE A 92 7.88 17.07 -8.87
N LYS A 93 7.38 18.28 -8.60
CA LYS A 93 8.23 19.41 -8.25
C LYS A 93 8.77 19.24 -6.83
N LYS A 94 10.09 19.43 -6.67
CA LYS A 94 10.72 19.43 -5.35
C LYS A 94 10.11 20.55 -4.48
N PRO A 95 9.62 20.25 -3.27
CA PRO A 95 9.15 21.29 -2.36
C PRO A 95 10.29 22.24 -1.98
N LYS A 96 9.97 23.52 -1.81
CA LYS A 96 10.96 24.59 -1.56
C LYS A 96 11.50 24.62 -0.12
N LYS A 97 10.95 23.81 0.79
CA LYS A 97 11.38 23.76 2.18
C LYS A 97 12.65 22.90 2.30
N GLU A 98 13.77 23.56 2.52
CA GLU A 98 14.98 22.92 3.07
C GLU A 98 14.86 22.99 4.60
N GLU A 99 14.15 22.03 5.19
CA GLU A 99 14.23 21.81 6.63
C GLU A 99 15.52 21.03 6.94
N GLU A 100 16.24 21.43 7.99
CA GLU A 100 17.45 20.71 8.40
C GLU A 100 17.11 19.25 8.76
N PRO A 101 17.91 18.27 8.33
CA PRO A 101 17.65 16.87 8.64
C PRO A 101 17.68 16.66 10.15
N LEU A 102 16.58 16.11 10.69
CA LEU A 102 16.49 15.76 12.10
C LEU A 102 17.62 14.79 12.48
N THR A 103 18.32 15.07 13.58
CA THR A 103 19.34 14.14 14.10
C THR A 103 18.68 12.87 14.63
N PHE A 104 19.30 11.69 14.44
CA PHE A 104 18.75 10.41 14.93
C PHE A 104 18.40 10.41 16.43
N LYS A 105 19.18 11.15 17.24
CA LYS A 105 18.92 11.37 18.67
C LYS A 105 17.62 12.15 18.93
N GLN A 106 17.34 13.19 18.13
CA GLN A 106 16.11 13.97 18.24
C GLN A 106 14.91 13.16 17.75
N PHE A 107 15.05 12.40 16.66
CA PHE A 107 14.01 11.49 16.17
C PHE A 107 13.59 10.49 17.25
N THR A 108 14.55 9.76 17.82
CA THR A 108 14.27 8.75 18.87
C THR A 108 13.67 9.36 20.14
N GLN A 109 14.12 10.56 20.55
CA GLN A 109 13.53 11.29 21.67
C GLN A 109 12.09 11.70 21.39
N ASN A 110 11.81 12.24 20.21
CA ASN A 110 10.46 12.66 19.79
C ASN A 110 9.51 11.46 19.70
N THR A 111 9.94 10.36 19.06
CA THR A 111 9.14 9.12 18.98
C THR A 111 8.83 8.57 20.37
N LYS A 112 9.82 8.54 21.27
CA LYS A 112 9.62 8.08 22.66
C LYS A 112 8.68 9.00 23.44
N SER A 113 8.73 10.31 23.19
CA SER A 113 7.82 11.28 23.80
C SER A 113 6.37 11.06 23.34
N ILE A 114 6.15 10.87 22.04
CA ILE A 114 4.83 10.58 21.47
C ILE A 114 4.25 9.29 22.05
N PHE A 115 5.06 8.22 22.15
CA PHE A 115 4.63 6.98 22.77
C PHE A 115 4.32 7.13 24.27
N ARG A 116 5.00 8.02 25.00
CA ARG A 116 4.66 8.30 26.41
C ARG A 116 3.36 9.08 26.54
N MET A 117 3.10 10.02 25.64
CA MET A 117 1.92 10.90 25.70
C MET A 117 0.66 10.20 25.18
N HIS A 118 0.75 9.48 24.07
CA HIS A 118 -0.38 8.88 23.36
C HIS A 118 -0.33 7.35 23.25
N GLY A 119 0.57 6.69 23.99
CA GLY A 119 0.86 5.26 23.84
C GLY A 119 -0.34 4.34 23.94
N LYS A 120 -1.28 4.59 24.87
CA LYS A 120 -2.48 3.75 25.02
C LYS A 120 -3.37 3.77 23.79
N TRP A 121 -3.64 4.97 23.25
CA TRP A 121 -4.47 5.13 22.06
C TRP A 121 -3.75 4.61 20.81
N LEU A 122 -2.47 4.96 20.67
CA LEU A 122 -1.64 4.53 19.56
C LEU A 122 -1.54 2.99 19.50
N PHE A 123 -1.31 2.35 20.65
CA PHE A 123 -1.26 0.89 20.74
C PHE A 123 -2.59 0.24 20.35
N ALA A 124 -3.72 0.80 20.81
CA ALA A 124 -5.03 0.30 20.41
C ALA A 124 -5.24 0.37 18.89
N VAL A 125 -4.90 1.50 18.26
CA VAL A 125 -5.00 1.66 16.80
C VAL A 125 -4.08 0.69 16.06
N PHE A 126 -2.85 0.49 16.54
CA PHE A 126 -1.94 -0.49 15.94
C PHE A 126 -2.47 -1.92 16.03
N ILE A 127 -2.98 -2.35 17.19
CA ILE A 127 -3.53 -3.69 17.37
C ILE A 127 -4.75 -3.90 16.46
N ILE A 128 -5.66 -2.92 16.41
CA ILE A 128 -6.82 -2.97 15.50
C ILE A 128 -6.34 -3.08 14.05
N GLY A 129 -5.37 -2.25 13.65
CA GLY A 129 -4.78 -2.30 12.30
C GLY A 129 -4.15 -3.65 11.96
N ILE A 130 -3.42 -4.24 12.90
CA ILE A 130 -2.82 -5.58 12.74
C ILE A 130 -3.92 -6.62 12.54
N ILE A 131 -4.97 -6.61 13.37
CA ILE A 131 -6.09 -7.56 13.26
C ILE A 131 -6.79 -7.40 11.90
N LEU A 132 -7.07 -6.16 11.48
CA LEU A 132 -7.72 -5.88 10.20
C LEU A 132 -6.88 -6.34 9.00
N MET A 133 -5.58 -6.04 9.01
CA MET A 133 -4.67 -6.48 7.93
C MET A 133 -4.51 -7.99 7.93
N PHE A 134 -4.36 -8.61 9.11
CA PHE A 134 -4.28 -10.06 9.24
C PHE A 134 -5.53 -10.75 8.69
N MET A 135 -6.71 -10.26 9.06
CA MET A 135 -7.98 -10.78 8.57
C MET A 135 -8.11 -10.60 7.04
N LEU A 136 -7.76 -9.44 6.52
CA LEU A 136 -7.78 -9.16 5.08
C LEU A 136 -6.91 -10.16 4.28
N PHE A 137 -5.65 -10.33 4.68
CA PHE A 137 -4.73 -11.24 3.98
C PHE A 137 -5.07 -12.72 4.24
N SER A 138 -5.56 -13.06 5.43
CA SER A 138 -6.02 -14.41 5.76
C SER A 138 -7.19 -14.84 4.87
N ILE A 139 -8.23 -13.99 4.75
CA ILE A 139 -9.37 -14.26 3.87
C ILE A 139 -8.91 -14.36 2.41
N LEU A 140 -8.01 -13.48 1.96
CA LEU A 140 -7.51 -13.51 0.60
C LEU A 140 -6.73 -14.80 0.28
N PHE A 141 -5.89 -15.26 1.21
CA PHE A 141 -5.13 -16.50 1.08
C PHE A 141 -6.03 -17.73 1.15
N TYR A 142 -6.97 -17.76 2.10
CA TYR A 142 -7.97 -18.83 2.22
C TYR A 142 -8.81 -18.96 0.96
N LEU A 143 -9.35 -17.85 0.45
CA LEU A 143 -10.11 -17.83 -0.80
C LEU A 143 -9.25 -18.27 -1.99
N SER A 144 -7.99 -17.81 -2.04
CA SER A 144 -7.03 -18.24 -3.08
C SER A 144 -6.80 -19.75 -3.07
N ASN A 145 -6.69 -20.38 -1.91
CA ASN A 145 -6.47 -21.83 -1.81
C ASN A 145 -7.72 -22.62 -2.18
N ILE A 146 -8.91 -22.25 -1.67
CA ILE A 146 -10.17 -22.93 -2.02
C ILE A 146 -10.45 -22.90 -3.52
N LEU A 147 -10.19 -21.75 -4.15
CA LEU A 147 -10.37 -21.63 -5.60
C LEU A 147 -9.48 -22.58 -6.39
N GLU A 148 -8.29 -22.89 -5.88
CA GLU A 148 -7.31 -23.76 -6.53
C GLU A 148 -7.55 -25.25 -6.21
N ASP A 149 -7.75 -25.55 -4.93
CA ASP A 149 -7.81 -26.92 -4.40
C ASP A 149 -9.20 -27.57 -4.60
N GLU A 150 -10.29 -26.83 -4.36
CA GLU A 150 -11.66 -27.39 -4.42
C GLU A 150 -12.36 -27.12 -5.75
N HIS A 151 -12.18 -25.93 -6.31
CA HIS A 151 -12.89 -25.53 -7.53
C HIS A 151 -12.05 -25.65 -8.82
N HIS A 152 -10.76 -26.01 -8.71
CA HIS A 152 -9.81 -26.10 -9.82
C HIS A 152 -9.78 -24.85 -10.72
N PHE A 153 -10.16 -23.69 -10.18
CA PHE A 153 -10.09 -22.41 -10.87
C PHE A 153 -8.65 -21.94 -10.89
N ALA A 154 -7.94 -22.24 -11.98
CA ALA A 154 -6.57 -21.80 -12.21
C ALA A 154 -6.50 -20.50 -13.04
N GLY A 155 -5.39 -19.77 -12.88
CA GLY A 155 -5.03 -18.64 -13.73
C GLY A 155 -5.99 -17.44 -13.61
N ILE A 156 -6.43 -16.92 -14.76
CA ILE A 156 -7.17 -15.66 -14.87
C ILE A 156 -8.48 -15.67 -14.06
N LYS A 157 -9.21 -16.80 -14.05
CA LYS A 157 -10.47 -16.93 -13.30
C LYS A 157 -10.27 -16.70 -11.80
N LYS A 158 -9.18 -17.22 -11.23
CA LYS A 158 -8.78 -17.00 -9.83
C LYS A 158 -8.55 -15.52 -9.55
N GLY A 159 -7.80 -14.84 -10.42
CA GLY A 159 -7.52 -13.41 -10.29
C GLY A 159 -8.78 -12.54 -10.27
N PHE A 160 -9.76 -12.83 -11.15
CA PHE A 160 -11.04 -12.12 -11.16
C PHE A 160 -11.85 -12.33 -9.89
N ILE A 161 -11.91 -13.56 -9.36
CA ILE A 161 -12.68 -13.84 -8.14
C ILE A 161 -12.02 -13.17 -6.93
N LEU A 162 -10.68 -13.19 -6.84
CA LEU A 162 -9.95 -12.49 -5.78
C LEU A 162 -10.10 -10.96 -5.85
N ALA A 163 -10.38 -10.40 -7.03
CA ALA A 163 -10.62 -8.98 -7.19
C ALA A 163 -11.97 -8.53 -6.61
N ILE A 164 -12.97 -9.41 -6.49
CA ILE A 164 -14.31 -9.08 -5.97
C ILE A 164 -14.26 -8.55 -4.53
N PRO A 165 -13.71 -9.27 -3.52
CA PRO A 165 -13.65 -8.76 -2.16
C PRO A 165 -12.81 -7.49 -2.03
N LEU A 166 -11.75 -7.36 -2.84
CA LEU A 166 -10.92 -6.17 -2.89
C LEU A 166 -11.68 -4.97 -3.50
N ALA A 167 -12.50 -5.20 -4.53
CA ALA A 167 -13.34 -4.18 -5.13
C ALA A 167 -14.40 -3.69 -4.14
N SER A 168 -15.03 -4.60 -3.39
CA SER A 168 -15.96 -4.26 -2.30
C SER A 168 -15.29 -3.40 -1.23
N LEU A 169 -14.05 -3.73 -0.84
CA LEU A 169 -13.25 -2.92 0.08
C LEU A 169 -12.97 -1.53 -0.51
N CYS A 170 -12.61 -1.45 -1.79
CA CYS A 170 -12.34 -0.19 -2.49
C CYS A 170 -13.58 0.72 -2.51
N ILE A 171 -14.73 0.18 -2.88
CA ILE A 171 -16.01 0.90 -2.91
C ILE A 171 -16.38 1.37 -1.50
N SER A 172 -16.26 0.50 -0.50
CA SER A 172 -16.58 0.85 0.89
C SER A 172 -15.67 1.97 1.41
N SER A 173 -14.37 1.90 1.13
CA SER A 173 -13.41 2.95 1.50
C SER A 173 -13.72 4.28 0.81
N PHE A 174 -14.05 4.25 -0.49
CA PHE A 174 -14.41 5.44 -1.25
C PHE A 174 -15.68 6.10 -0.73
N ILE A 175 -16.73 5.32 -0.48
CA ILE A 175 -18.00 5.82 0.09
C ILE A 175 -17.76 6.39 1.49
N ALA A 176 -17.04 5.68 2.36
CA ALA A 176 -16.72 6.15 3.70
C ALA A 176 -15.96 7.49 3.65
N GLY A 177 -14.97 7.61 2.77
CA GLY A 177 -14.23 8.87 2.57
C GLY A 177 -15.12 10.03 2.13
N LYS A 178 -16.06 9.78 1.21
CA LYS A 178 -17.01 10.80 0.75
C LYS A 178 -17.99 11.23 1.86
N VAL A 179 -18.55 10.27 2.60
CA VAL A 179 -19.49 10.53 3.70
C VAL A 179 -18.82 11.33 4.83
N ILE A 180 -17.58 10.99 5.17
CA ILE A 180 -16.81 11.72 6.19
C ILE A 180 -16.54 13.16 5.74
N LYS A 181 -16.17 13.37 4.48
CA LYS A 181 -15.94 14.71 3.90
C LYS A 181 -17.21 15.57 3.95
N ASP A 182 -18.35 15.05 3.52
CA ASP A 182 -19.63 15.77 3.54
C ASP A 182 -20.08 16.14 4.97
N ASN A 183 -19.78 15.28 5.96
CA ASN A 183 -20.10 15.57 7.37
C ASN A 183 -19.16 16.60 8.00
N MET A 184 -17.89 16.68 7.57
CA MET A 184 -16.99 17.76 8.02
C MET A 184 -17.33 19.10 7.38
N ALA A 185 -17.78 19.14 6.12
CA ALA A 185 -18.19 20.38 5.44
C ALA A 185 -19.48 21.01 6.00
N ARG A 186 -20.23 20.28 6.84
CA ARG A 186 -21.47 20.75 7.50
C ARG A 186 -21.27 21.27 8.92
N ARG A 187 -20.05 21.23 9.46
CA ARG A 187 -19.67 21.80 10.76
C ARG A 187 -18.83 23.06 10.57
#